data_AF-A0A2V8EKZ2-F1
#
_entry.id   AF-A0A2V8EKZ2-F1
#
_cell.length_a   1.000
_cell.length_b   1.000
_cell.length_c   1.000
_cell.angle_alpha   90.00
_cell.angle_beta   90.00
_cell.angle_gamma   90.00
#
_symmetry.space_group_name_H-M   'P 1'
#
loop_
_entity.id
_entity.type
_entity.pdbx_description
1 polymer ?
#
loop_
_entity_poly.entity_id
_entity_poly.type
_entity_poly.pdbx_seq_one_letter_code
_entity_poly.pdbx_strand_id
1 'polypeptide(L)'
;MDASDRRRRAGESLEDYCRVCKTDRFHTIIAVDADGRPIRVSCGHCHSDHNYRGGPRVGSTPTPSTEQGSLGSRRLSGVREHESRINDREPFPIVSERERTSRPVIIGNDDLELLLRRIIREESGITPVAPAEKWRHGTFVLRPGTPGLQEKSWPIETFFHKIVMLRNRLRTLEQQVNAAELPDAMKVKLQAYISGCYGSLTSFNVLFADDQDHFKGTGGD
;
A
#
# COMPACT_ATOMS: atom_id res chain seq x y z
N MET A 1 -28.98 9.20 11.29
CA MET A 1 -29.06 9.67 9.89
C MET A 1 -27.84 9.12 9.19
N ASP A 2 -28.05 8.07 8.40
CA ASP A 2 -26.99 7.25 7.82
C ASP A 2 -26.27 8.05 6.73
N ALA A 3 -24.94 8.23 6.86
CA ALA A 3 -24.12 9.10 6.02
C ALA A 3 -23.85 8.51 4.60
N SER A 4 -24.52 7.41 4.28
CA SER A 4 -24.34 6.58 3.09
C SER A 4 -25.08 7.11 1.85
N ASP A 5 -25.94 8.12 1.96
CA ASP A 5 -26.78 8.63 0.85
C ASP A 5 -26.45 10.08 0.42
N ARG A 6 -25.16 10.47 0.45
CA ARG A 6 -24.71 11.70 -0.23
C ARG A 6 -24.40 11.40 -1.69
N ARG A 7 -25.02 12.15 -2.61
CA ARG A 7 -24.65 12.18 -4.04
C ARG A 7 -23.20 12.64 -4.17
N ARG A 8 -22.33 11.76 -4.67
CA ARG A 8 -20.89 12.03 -4.85
C ARG A 8 -20.59 12.38 -6.29
N ARG A 9 -19.41 12.95 -6.54
CA ARG A 9 -18.95 13.33 -7.89
C ARG A 9 -17.62 12.68 -8.22
N ALA A 10 -17.34 12.51 -9.51
CA ALA A 10 -16.01 12.10 -9.96
C ALA A 10 -14.95 13.11 -9.47
N GLY A 11 -13.80 12.60 -9.03
CA GLY A 11 -12.72 13.37 -8.40
C GLY A 11 -12.81 13.48 -6.87
N GLU A 12 -13.95 13.17 -6.25
CA GLU A 12 -14.09 13.17 -4.79
C GLU A 12 -13.40 11.95 -4.17
N SER A 13 -12.87 12.11 -2.95
CA SER A 13 -12.20 11.04 -2.21
C SER A 13 -13.16 10.32 -1.26
N LEU A 14 -13.09 8.99 -1.22
CA LEU A 14 -13.87 8.15 -0.32
C LEU A 14 -13.04 6.99 0.24
N GLU A 15 -13.50 6.35 1.32
CA GLU A 15 -12.92 5.09 1.80
C GLU A 15 -13.63 3.88 1.20
N ASP A 16 -12.86 2.89 0.75
CA ASP A 16 -13.36 1.62 0.23
C ASP A 16 -12.33 0.50 0.44
N TYR A 17 -12.77 -0.75 0.38
CA TYR A 17 -11.87 -1.90 0.48
C TYR A 17 -11.13 -2.17 -0.82
N CYS A 18 -9.80 -2.07 -0.78
CA CYS A 18 -8.96 -2.42 -1.91
C CYS A 18 -8.52 -3.90 -1.83
N ARG A 19 -8.89 -4.72 -2.82
CA ARG A 19 -8.45 -6.13 -2.89
C ARG A 19 -6.95 -6.30 -3.12
N VAL A 20 -6.31 -5.36 -3.80
CA VAL A 20 -4.87 -5.40 -4.07
C VAL A 20 -4.09 -5.13 -2.78
N CYS A 21 -4.49 -4.10 -2.03
CA CYS A 21 -3.89 -3.79 -0.72
C CYS A 21 -4.38 -4.71 0.41
N LYS A 22 -5.47 -5.45 0.17
CA LYS A 22 -6.21 -6.26 1.14
C LYS A 22 -6.64 -5.50 2.40
N THR A 23 -6.86 -4.19 2.29
CA THR A 23 -7.24 -3.33 3.41
C THR A 23 -8.07 -2.14 2.92
N ASP A 24 -8.74 -1.48 3.84
CA ASP A 24 -9.51 -0.26 3.59
C ASP A 24 -8.55 0.90 3.34
N ARG A 25 -8.78 1.64 2.25
CA ARG A 25 -7.94 2.76 1.82
C ARG A 25 -8.81 3.87 1.23
N PHE A 26 -8.24 5.06 1.14
CA PHE A 26 -8.83 6.14 0.34
C PHE A 26 -8.72 5.83 -1.15
N HIS A 27 -9.81 6.09 -1.86
CA HIS A 27 -9.93 6.00 -3.30
C HIS A 27 -10.51 7.28 -3.86
N THR A 28 -10.06 7.66 -5.06
CA THR A 28 -10.66 8.74 -5.84
C THR A 28 -11.77 8.18 -6.72
N ILE A 29 -12.95 8.80 -6.73
CA ILE A 29 -14.06 8.37 -7.58
C ILE A 29 -13.72 8.69 -9.04
N ILE A 30 -13.73 7.65 -9.88
CA ILE A 30 -13.51 7.79 -11.33
C ILE A 30 -14.84 7.99 -12.03
N ALA A 31 -15.88 7.29 -11.59
CA ALA A 31 -17.21 7.37 -12.18
C ALA A 31 -18.31 7.17 -11.14
N VAL A 32 -19.44 7.84 -11.38
CA VAL A 32 -20.68 7.73 -10.61
C VAL A 32 -21.84 7.32 -11.52
N ASP A 33 -22.89 6.73 -10.97
CA ASP A 33 -24.14 6.46 -11.69
C ASP A 33 -25.05 7.70 -11.78
N ALA A 34 -26.23 7.53 -12.40
CA ALA A 34 -27.22 8.60 -12.57
C ALA A 34 -27.75 9.17 -11.23
N ASP A 35 -27.70 8.36 -10.17
CA ASP A 35 -28.13 8.73 -8.83
C ASP A 35 -26.98 9.34 -8.00
N GLY A 36 -25.77 9.45 -8.56
CA GLY A 36 -24.59 10.01 -7.91
C GLY A 36 -23.88 9.03 -6.97
N ARG A 37 -24.12 7.72 -7.10
CA ARG A 37 -23.42 6.69 -6.34
C ARG A 37 -22.11 6.33 -7.03
N PRO A 38 -21.00 6.19 -6.29
CA PRO A 38 -19.74 5.76 -6.88
C PRO A 38 -19.86 4.37 -7.48
N ILE A 39 -19.50 4.21 -8.75
CA ILE A 39 -19.45 2.90 -9.42
C ILE A 39 -18.02 2.41 -9.62
N ARG A 40 -17.08 3.33 -9.83
CA ARG A 40 -15.68 3.04 -10.13
C ARG A 40 -14.78 3.98 -9.35
N VAL A 41 -13.74 3.44 -8.74
CA VAL A 41 -12.82 4.16 -7.85
C VAL A 41 -11.37 3.74 -8.13
N SER A 42 -10.42 4.66 -7.93
CA SER A 42 -8.98 4.41 -8.05
C SER A 42 -8.33 4.47 -6.67
N CYS A 43 -7.57 3.43 -6.29
CA CYS A 43 -6.92 3.40 -4.97
C CYS A 43 -5.78 4.42 -4.90
N GLY A 44 -5.80 5.32 -3.91
CA GLY A 44 -4.75 6.32 -3.74
C GLY A 44 -3.38 5.76 -3.35
N HIS A 45 -3.30 4.48 -2.94
CA HIS A 45 -2.06 3.83 -2.55
C HIS A 45 -1.45 2.93 -3.63
N CYS A 46 -2.26 2.03 -4.21
CA CYS A 46 -1.77 1.09 -5.23
C CYS A 46 -2.15 1.45 -6.66
N HIS A 47 -2.92 2.53 -6.85
CA HIS A 47 -3.40 3.03 -8.14
C HIS A 47 -4.20 2.00 -8.96
N SER A 48 -4.76 0.99 -8.31
CA SER A 48 -5.64 0.03 -8.99
C SER A 48 -7.04 0.61 -9.13
N ASP A 49 -7.58 0.59 -10.34
CA ASP A 49 -8.98 0.92 -10.60
C ASP A 49 -9.87 -0.30 -10.35
N HIS A 50 -10.91 -0.13 -9.53
CA HIS A 50 -11.90 -1.17 -9.29
C HIS A 50 -13.29 -0.61 -9.03
N ASN A 51 -14.29 -1.49 -9.03
CA ASN A 51 -15.65 -1.12 -8.68
C ASN A 51 -15.73 -0.78 -7.19
N TYR A 52 -16.55 0.23 -6.86
CA TYR A 52 -16.83 0.60 -5.48
C TYR A 52 -17.53 -0.57 -4.77
N ARG A 53 -17.10 -0.91 -3.55
CA ARG A 53 -17.61 -2.07 -2.79
C ARG A 53 -18.51 -1.71 -1.63
N GLY A 54 -18.95 -0.46 -1.54
CA GLY A 54 -19.88 -0.02 -0.51
C GLY A 54 -19.22 0.49 0.76
N GLY A 55 -17.90 0.75 0.75
CA GLY A 55 -17.20 1.40 1.86
C GLY A 55 -16.26 0.48 2.65
N PRO A 56 -15.65 1.01 3.72
CA PRO A 56 -14.66 0.29 4.51
C PRO A 56 -15.29 -0.92 5.24
N ARG A 57 -14.53 -2.01 5.32
CA ARG A 57 -14.95 -3.29 5.93
C ARG A 57 -14.43 -3.40 7.35
N VAL A 58 -14.90 -2.53 8.25
CA VAL A 58 -14.49 -2.63 9.66
C VAL A 58 -15.07 -3.90 10.30
N GLY A 59 -14.19 -4.83 10.67
CA GLY A 59 -14.46 -5.93 11.62
C GLY A 59 -15.38 -7.07 11.17
N SER A 60 -14.85 -8.05 10.44
CA SER A 60 -15.45 -9.40 10.38
C SER A 60 -14.50 -10.41 11.05
N THR A 61 -14.78 -10.72 12.33
CA THR A 61 -14.27 -11.93 12.98
C THR A 61 -14.82 -13.15 12.21
N PRO A 62 -13.99 -14.17 11.90
CA PRO A 62 -14.44 -15.31 11.12
C PRO A 62 -15.32 -16.21 11.99
N THR A 63 -16.55 -16.47 11.55
CA THR A 63 -17.45 -17.43 12.19
C THR A 63 -17.14 -18.84 11.66
N PRO A 64 -16.89 -19.85 12.52
CA PRO A 64 -16.95 -21.24 12.10
C PRO A 64 -18.41 -21.73 12.10
N SER A 65 -18.73 -22.51 11.09
CA SER A 65 -19.94 -23.31 10.91
C SER A 65 -20.21 -24.25 12.09
N THR A 66 -21.49 -24.55 12.39
CA THR A 66 -22.10 -25.91 12.53
C THR A 66 -23.43 -25.85 13.35
N GLU A 67 -24.48 -26.37 12.71
CA GLU A 67 -25.69 -27.09 13.18
C GLU A 67 -26.58 -26.66 14.39
N GLN A 68 -27.88 -26.60 14.08
CA GLN A 68 -29.04 -27.22 14.73
C GLN A 68 -29.32 -27.01 16.24
N GLY A 69 -30.53 -26.49 16.54
CA GLY A 69 -31.43 -27.21 17.46
C GLY A 69 -31.79 -26.56 18.81
N SER A 70 -33.05 -26.13 18.88
CA SER A 70 -33.97 -26.21 20.04
C SER A 70 -34.16 -25.02 20.99
N LEU A 71 -35.43 -24.93 21.40
CA LEU A 71 -36.17 -23.93 22.15
C LEU A 71 -35.72 -23.75 23.60
N GLY A 72 -35.86 -22.53 24.13
CA GLY A 72 -35.75 -22.27 25.57
C GLY A 72 -36.16 -20.85 25.96
N SER A 73 -37.46 -20.65 26.19
CA SER A 73 -38.05 -19.44 26.79
C SER A 73 -37.47 -19.15 28.18
N ARG A 74 -37.10 -17.88 28.45
CA ARG A 74 -37.35 -17.21 29.74
C ARG A 74 -37.05 -15.70 29.71
N ARG A 75 -38.15 -14.95 29.64
CA ARG A 75 -38.53 -13.72 30.40
C ARG A 75 -37.48 -12.62 30.66
N LEU A 76 -37.73 -11.52 29.96
CA LEU A 76 -37.68 -10.09 30.33
C LEU A 76 -37.41 -9.74 31.81
N SER A 77 -36.43 -8.85 32.02
CA SER A 77 -36.49 -7.78 33.03
C SER A 77 -35.52 -6.64 32.68
N GLY A 78 -36.06 -5.42 32.55
CA GLY A 78 -35.30 -4.18 32.73
C GLY A 78 -34.75 -3.49 31.48
N VAL A 79 -35.62 -3.00 30.58
CA VAL A 79 -35.23 -1.94 29.63
C VAL A 79 -35.17 -0.63 30.42
N ARG A 80 -33.98 -0.20 30.81
CA ARG A 80 -33.68 1.22 30.98
C ARG A 80 -33.13 1.71 29.66
N GLU A 81 -33.86 2.62 29.02
CA GLU A 81 -33.36 3.40 27.89
C GLU A 81 -32.08 4.10 28.32
N HIS A 82 -30.94 3.61 27.82
CA HIS A 82 -29.71 4.38 27.80
C HIS A 82 -29.53 4.80 26.35
N GLU A 83 -30.09 5.98 26.04
CA GLU A 83 -29.77 6.72 24.83
C GLU A 83 -28.26 6.63 24.59
N SER A 84 -27.90 6.13 23.42
CA SER A 84 -26.53 6.09 22.96
C SER A 84 -26.04 7.53 22.89
N ARG A 85 -25.33 7.97 23.92
CA ARG A 85 -24.42 9.10 23.81
C ARG A 85 -23.38 8.69 22.78
N ILE A 86 -23.63 9.14 21.55
CA ILE A 86 -22.64 9.26 20.50
C ILE A 86 -21.47 9.96 21.17
N ASN A 87 -20.43 9.19 21.42
CA ASN A 87 -19.22 9.71 22.00
C ASN A 87 -18.65 10.64 20.95
N ASP A 88 -18.76 11.95 21.17
CA ASP A 88 -17.97 13.01 20.54
C ASP A 88 -16.50 12.78 20.88
N ARG A 89 -15.95 11.66 20.39
CA ARG A 89 -14.52 11.44 20.37
C ARG A 89 -14.00 12.26 19.23
N GLU A 90 -13.50 13.45 19.56
CA GLU A 90 -12.64 14.20 18.65
C GLU A 90 -11.62 13.23 18.02
N PRO A 91 -11.42 13.28 16.69
CA PRO A 91 -10.39 12.50 16.04
C PRO A 91 -9.07 12.77 16.76
N PHE A 92 -8.37 11.70 17.19
CA PHE A 92 -7.07 11.86 17.80
C PHE A 92 -6.21 12.73 16.89
N PRO A 93 -5.65 13.85 17.38
CA PRO A 93 -4.82 14.70 16.55
C PRO A 93 -3.65 13.85 16.04
N ILE A 94 -3.45 13.85 14.72
CA ILE A 94 -2.42 13.08 14.01
C ILE A 94 -1.02 13.33 14.61
N VAL A 95 -0.87 14.49 15.25
CA VAL A 95 0.34 14.96 15.91
C VAL A 95 -0.05 15.38 17.34
N SER A 96 0.65 14.83 18.32
CA SER A 96 0.43 15.17 19.73
C SER A 96 0.82 16.62 20.04
N GLU A 97 0.24 17.24 21.07
CA GLU A 97 0.70 18.57 21.52
C GLU A 97 2.19 18.60 21.87
N ARG A 98 2.74 17.46 22.28
CA ARG A 98 4.17 17.28 22.58
C ARG A 98 5.06 17.44 21.35
N GLU A 99 4.59 17.02 20.18
CA GLU A 99 5.31 17.20 18.91
C GLU A 99 5.18 18.64 18.39
N ARG A 100 4.08 19.36 18.69
CA ARG A 100 3.94 20.79 18.37
C ARG A 100 4.81 21.71 19.21
N THR A 101 5.09 21.32 20.45
CA THR A 101 5.86 22.11 21.43
C THR A 101 7.35 21.77 21.45
N SER A 102 7.77 20.79 20.66
CA SER A 102 9.19 20.47 20.48
C SER A 102 9.91 21.67 19.85
N ARG A 103 11.11 21.99 20.37
CA ARG A 103 11.94 23.11 19.86
C ARG A 103 11.96 23.05 18.33
N PRO A 104 11.71 24.17 17.61
CA PRO A 104 11.87 24.18 16.17
C PRO A 104 13.30 23.72 15.89
N VAL A 105 13.39 22.62 15.19
CA VAL A 105 14.65 22.13 14.67
C VAL A 105 15.07 23.17 13.64
N ILE A 106 15.97 24.08 14.03
CA ILE A 106 16.61 25.03 13.11
C ILE A 106 17.60 24.21 12.28
N ILE A 107 17.06 23.47 11.32
CA ILE A 107 17.81 22.94 10.19
C ILE A 107 17.65 24.01 9.09
N GLY A 108 18.75 24.41 8.45
CA GLY A 108 18.68 25.36 7.33
C GLY A 108 17.66 24.88 6.29
N ASN A 109 16.90 25.79 5.68
CA ASN A 109 15.79 25.43 4.80
C ASN A 109 16.15 24.36 3.76
N ASP A 110 17.37 24.40 3.24
CA ASP A 110 17.88 23.42 2.27
C ASP A 110 18.04 22.01 2.86
N ASP A 111 18.53 21.91 4.10
CA ASP A 111 18.75 20.62 4.78
C ASP A 111 17.43 20.02 5.29
N LEU A 112 16.45 20.87 5.65
CA LEU A 112 15.10 20.42 5.99
C LEU A 112 14.37 19.90 4.76
N GLU A 113 14.51 20.58 3.63
CA GLU A 113 13.96 20.12 2.35
C GLU A 113 14.59 18.79 1.91
N LEU A 114 15.91 18.65 2.04
CA LEU A 114 16.60 17.39 1.72
C LEU A 114 16.17 16.24 2.64
N LEU A 115 16.03 16.51 3.95
CA LEU A 115 15.55 15.55 4.93
C LEU A 115 14.09 15.14 4.66
N LEU A 116 13.19 16.10 4.44
CA LEU A 116 11.78 15.82 4.13
C LEU A 116 11.65 15.07 2.81
N ARG A 117 12.38 15.48 1.77
CA ARG A 117 12.40 14.73 0.52
C ARG A 117 12.98 13.33 0.75
N ARG A 118 14.01 13.15 1.57
CA ARG A 118 14.55 11.82 1.88
C ARG A 118 13.53 10.93 2.59
N ILE A 119 12.90 11.43 3.65
CA ILE A 119 11.88 10.71 4.43
C ILE A 119 10.69 10.39 3.55
N ILE A 120 10.18 11.36 2.78
CA ILE A 120 9.09 11.12 1.83
C ILE A 120 9.51 10.06 0.82
N ARG A 121 10.71 10.11 0.24
CA ARG A 121 11.17 9.11 -0.74
C ARG A 121 11.35 7.70 -0.14
N GLU A 122 11.83 7.61 1.09
CA GLU A 122 11.97 6.35 1.83
C GLU A 122 10.60 5.76 2.19
N GLU A 123 9.66 6.57 2.68
CA GLU A 123 8.34 6.13 3.15
C GLU A 123 7.29 5.99 2.03
N SER A 124 7.39 6.80 0.97
CA SER A 124 6.50 6.72 -0.21
C SER A 124 7.04 5.80 -1.31
N GLY A 125 8.27 5.31 -1.19
CA GLY A 125 8.94 4.52 -2.22
C GLY A 125 9.28 5.28 -3.50
N ILE A 126 9.02 6.59 -3.58
CA ILE A 126 9.34 7.46 -4.72
C ILE A 126 10.86 7.64 -4.77
N THR A 127 11.59 6.67 -5.26
CA THR A 127 13.01 6.87 -5.55
C THR A 127 13.10 7.52 -6.94
N PRO A 128 13.86 8.62 -7.14
CA PRO A 128 13.99 9.30 -8.43
C PRO A 128 14.86 8.49 -9.41
N VAL A 129 14.84 7.17 -9.32
CA VAL A 129 15.46 6.33 -10.32
C VAL A 129 14.57 6.41 -11.54
N ALA A 130 15.12 6.90 -12.64
CA ALA A 130 14.45 6.88 -13.93
C ALA A 130 14.78 5.57 -14.65
N PRO A 131 13.84 5.01 -15.43
CA PRO A 131 14.19 3.92 -16.33
C PRO A 131 15.19 4.43 -17.40
N ALA A 132 15.95 3.49 -17.97
CA ALA A 132 16.87 3.75 -19.06
C ALA A 132 16.14 4.49 -20.20
N GLU A 133 16.85 5.38 -20.90
CA GLU A 133 16.25 6.31 -21.86
C GLU A 133 15.39 5.60 -22.92
N LYS A 134 15.85 4.45 -23.42
CA LYS A 134 15.15 3.61 -24.40
C LYS A 134 13.79 3.07 -23.94
N TRP A 135 13.51 3.09 -22.63
CA TRP A 135 12.25 2.60 -22.06
C TRP A 135 11.32 3.73 -21.61
N ARG A 136 11.76 4.98 -21.53
CA ARG A 136 10.93 6.08 -21.00
C ARG A 136 9.67 6.28 -21.85
N HIS A 137 8.55 6.56 -21.19
CA HIS A 137 7.22 6.72 -21.79
C HIS A 137 6.74 5.48 -22.58
N GLY A 138 7.40 4.34 -22.38
CA GLY A 138 7.03 3.07 -22.98
C GLY A 138 5.85 2.41 -22.29
N THR A 139 5.44 1.27 -22.84
CA THR A 139 4.36 0.45 -22.27
C THR A 139 4.88 -0.96 -22.03
N PHE A 140 4.65 -1.48 -20.82
CA PHE A 140 4.82 -2.90 -20.54
C PHE A 140 3.55 -3.64 -20.98
N VAL A 141 3.71 -4.70 -21.78
CA VAL A 141 2.60 -5.49 -22.29
C VAL A 141 2.76 -6.94 -21.85
N LEU A 142 1.81 -7.43 -21.07
CA LEU A 142 1.69 -8.85 -20.74
C LEU A 142 0.78 -9.52 -21.77
N ARG A 143 1.40 -10.34 -22.64
CA ARG A 143 0.69 -11.13 -23.65
C ARG A 143 0.35 -12.53 -23.12
N PRO A 144 -0.92 -12.93 -23.10
CA PRO A 144 -1.29 -14.31 -22.83
C PRO A 144 -0.73 -15.25 -23.90
N GLY A 145 -0.22 -16.42 -23.50
CA GLY A 145 0.20 -17.46 -24.44
C GLY A 145 -0.99 -18.19 -25.11
N THR A 146 -2.17 -18.08 -24.51
CA THR A 146 -3.41 -18.68 -25.04
C THR A 146 -4.07 -17.73 -26.05
N PRO A 147 -4.40 -18.21 -27.27
CA PRO A 147 -5.09 -17.40 -28.27
C PRO A 147 -6.44 -16.87 -27.77
N GLY A 148 -6.79 -15.64 -28.16
CA GLY A 148 -8.10 -15.04 -27.89
C GLY A 148 -8.26 -14.32 -26.54
N LEU A 149 -7.25 -14.34 -25.66
CA LEU A 149 -7.27 -13.51 -24.44
C LEU A 149 -6.70 -12.11 -24.70
N GLN A 150 -7.24 -11.12 -24.00
CA GLN A 150 -6.76 -9.74 -24.07
C GLN A 150 -5.39 -9.58 -23.42
N GLU A 151 -4.53 -8.83 -24.10
CA GLU A 151 -3.29 -8.33 -23.54
C GLU A 151 -3.56 -7.37 -22.37
N LYS A 152 -2.69 -7.39 -21.38
CA LYS A 152 -2.75 -6.45 -20.27
C LYS A 152 -1.57 -5.50 -20.36
N SER A 153 -1.85 -4.21 -20.55
CA SER A 153 -0.83 -3.17 -20.73
C SER A 153 -0.83 -2.17 -19.59
N TRP A 154 0.37 -1.67 -19.25
CA TRP A 154 0.58 -0.60 -18.26
C TRP A 154 1.74 0.29 -18.70
N PRO A 155 1.81 1.56 -18.24
CA PRO A 155 3.02 2.35 -18.36
C PRO A 155 4.22 1.60 -17.77
N ILE A 156 5.34 1.60 -18.48
CA ILE A 156 6.56 0.91 -18.04
C ILE A 156 7.09 1.46 -16.71
N GLU A 157 6.87 2.75 -16.43
CA GLU A 157 7.21 3.40 -15.17
C GLU A 157 6.50 2.74 -13.98
N THR A 158 5.26 2.29 -14.16
CA THR A 158 4.51 1.59 -13.11
C THR A 158 5.15 0.24 -12.78
N PHE A 159 5.64 -0.48 -13.79
CA PHE A 159 6.37 -1.73 -13.58
C PHE A 159 7.75 -1.45 -12.95
N PHE A 160 8.49 -0.50 -13.51
CA PHE A 160 9.81 -0.12 -13.04
C PHE A 160 9.82 0.31 -11.58
N HIS A 161 8.85 1.12 -11.17
CA HIS A 161 8.69 1.54 -9.79
C HIS A 161 8.53 0.35 -8.83
N LYS A 162 7.85 -0.72 -9.24
CA LYS A 162 7.75 -1.96 -8.43
C LYS A 162 9.09 -2.66 -8.29
N ILE A 163 9.90 -2.70 -9.34
CA ILE A 163 11.26 -3.26 -9.30
C ILE A 163 12.15 -2.45 -8.35
N VAL A 164 12.10 -1.12 -8.43
CA VAL A 164 12.83 -0.22 -7.52
C VAL A 164 12.38 -0.41 -6.06
N MET A 165 11.07 -0.54 -5.80
CA MET A 165 10.55 -0.84 -4.46
C MET A 165 11.07 -2.17 -3.91
N LEU A 166 11.12 -3.22 -4.73
CA LEU A 166 11.67 -4.52 -4.31
C LEU A 166 13.16 -4.40 -3.93
N ARG A 167 13.95 -3.70 -4.74
CA ARG A 167 15.36 -3.41 -4.46
C ARG A 167 15.54 -2.72 -3.11
N ASN A 168 14.79 -1.66 -2.87
CA ASN A 168 14.91 -0.89 -1.63
C ASN A 168 14.55 -1.74 -0.41
N ARG A 169 13.49 -2.56 -0.51
CA ARG A 169 13.10 -3.50 0.57
C ARG A 169 14.17 -4.54 0.85
N LEU A 170 14.80 -5.12 -0.18
CA LEU A 170 15.91 -6.06 0.00
C LEU A 170 17.10 -5.39 0.69
N ARG A 171 17.43 -4.15 0.30
CA ARG A 171 18.50 -3.37 0.95
C ARG A 171 18.21 -3.10 2.42
N THR A 172 16.98 -2.71 2.75
CA THR A 172 16.56 -2.53 4.15
C THR A 172 16.62 -3.85 4.92
N LEU A 173 16.16 -4.95 4.34
CA LEU A 173 16.23 -6.27 4.96
C LEU A 173 17.67 -6.68 5.25
N GLU A 174 18.58 -6.46 4.31
CA GLU A 174 20.01 -6.73 4.47
C GLU A 174 20.62 -5.93 5.62
N GLN A 175 20.31 -4.62 5.70
CA GLN A 175 20.74 -3.77 6.80
C GLN A 175 20.23 -4.26 8.16
N GLN A 176 18.95 -4.66 8.23
CA GLN A 176 18.36 -5.22 9.44
C GLN A 176 19.04 -6.53 9.86
N VAL A 177 19.31 -7.44 8.91
CA VAL A 177 20.03 -8.69 9.18
C VAL A 177 21.44 -8.44 9.69
N ASN A 178 22.14 -7.46 9.12
CA ASN A 178 23.50 -7.09 9.56
C ASN A 178 23.51 -6.53 10.99
N ALA A 179 22.52 -5.70 11.33
CA ALA A 179 22.38 -5.08 12.64
C ALA A 179 21.82 -6.01 13.72
N ALA A 180 21.11 -7.08 13.35
CA ALA A 180 20.49 -7.99 14.31
C ALA A 180 21.55 -8.83 15.07
N GLU A 181 21.31 -9.10 16.36
CA GLU A 181 22.09 -10.05 17.13
C GLU A 181 21.59 -11.47 16.87
N LEU A 182 22.16 -12.12 15.85
CA LEU A 182 21.82 -13.48 15.42
C LEU A 182 23.06 -14.37 15.47
N PRO A 183 22.91 -15.69 15.69
CA PRO A 183 24.03 -16.63 15.56
C PRO A 183 24.65 -16.56 14.17
N ASP A 184 25.98 -16.63 14.08
CA ASP A 184 26.74 -16.44 12.84
C ASP A 184 26.26 -17.35 11.70
N ALA A 185 26.01 -18.63 11.99
CA ALA A 185 25.51 -19.59 11.00
C ALA A 185 24.16 -19.16 10.39
N MET A 186 23.29 -18.52 11.19
CA MET A 186 22.00 -18.01 10.71
C MET A 186 22.19 -16.75 9.88
N LYS A 187 23.06 -15.83 10.31
CA LYS A 187 23.38 -14.62 9.53
C LYS A 187 23.89 -14.97 8.14
N VAL A 188 24.85 -15.90 8.05
CA VAL A 188 25.41 -16.37 6.78
C VAL A 188 24.31 -16.95 5.88
N LYS A 189 23.40 -17.76 6.42
CA LYS A 189 22.29 -18.34 5.65
C LYS A 189 21.33 -17.26 5.12
N LEU A 190 20.98 -16.27 5.94
CA LEU A 190 20.10 -15.18 5.54
C LEU A 190 20.77 -14.27 4.50
N GLN A 191 22.05 -13.93 4.69
CA GLN A 191 22.83 -13.17 3.73
C GLN A 191 22.92 -13.90 2.39
N ALA A 192 23.22 -15.20 2.39
CA ALA A 192 23.24 -16.01 1.17
C ALA A 192 21.88 -16.01 0.44
N TYR A 193 20.77 -16.07 1.18
CA TYR A 193 19.43 -16.00 0.60
C TYR A 193 19.14 -14.62 -0.01
N ILE A 194 19.50 -13.53 0.68
CA ILE A 194 19.38 -12.16 0.17
C ILE A 194 20.22 -11.97 -1.10
N SER A 195 21.46 -12.45 -1.11
CA SER A 195 22.32 -12.45 -2.31
C SER A 195 21.70 -13.25 -3.47
N GLY A 196 21.06 -14.39 -3.18
CA GLY A 196 20.31 -15.17 -4.17
C GLY A 196 19.13 -14.40 -4.76
N CYS A 197 18.37 -13.67 -3.92
CA CYS A 197 17.31 -12.78 -4.38
C CYS A 197 17.85 -11.71 -5.34
N TYR A 198 18.97 -11.05 -4.99
CA TYR A 198 19.61 -10.08 -5.88
C TYR A 198 20.05 -10.69 -7.21
N GLY A 199 20.64 -11.89 -7.18
CA GLY A 199 21.00 -12.65 -8.38
C GLY A 199 19.82 -12.90 -9.31
N SER A 200 18.67 -13.30 -8.77
CA SER A 200 17.45 -13.56 -9.56
C SER A 200 16.88 -12.31 -10.25
N LEU A 201 17.20 -11.13 -9.74
CA LEU A 201 16.71 -9.84 -10.24
C LEU A 201 17.62 -9.17 -11.27
N THR A 202 18.84 -9.69 -11.48
CA THR A 202 19.83 -9.15 -12.43
C THR A 202 19.31 -9.02 -13.86
N SER A 203 18.38 -9.89 -14.28
CA SER A 203 17.72 -9.79 -15.60
C SER A 203 16.96 -8.47 -15.81
N PHE A 204 16.56 -7.80 -14.73
CA PHE A 204 15.90 -6.49 -14.81
C PHE A 204 16.87 -5.30 -14.89
N ASN A 205 18.19 -5.53 -14.81
CA ASN A 205 19.19 -4.45 -14.90
C ASN A 205 19.07 -3.64 -16.20
N VAL A 206 18.61 -4.25 -17.29
CA VAL A 206 18.36 -3.58 -18.58
C VAL A 206 17.37 -2.39 -18.49
N LEU A 207 16.58 -2.31 -17.42
CA LEU A 207 15.62 -1.24 -17.18
C LEU A 207 16.23 -0.01 -16.54
N PHE A 208 17.41 -0.10 -15.92
CA PHE A 208 18.03 0.99 -15.18
C PHE A 208 18.92 1.84 -16.09
N ALA A 209 18.97 3.14 -15.81
CA ALA A 209 19.86 4.08 -16.51
C ALA A 209 21.30 4.02 -15.98
N ASP A 210 21.45 3.83 -14.67
CA ASP A 210 22.73 3.91 -13.96
C ASP A 210 23.16 2.55 -13.40
N ASP A 211 24.43 2.19 -13.60
CA ASP A 211 24.99 0.91 -13.12
C ASP A 211 25.00 0.78 -11.59
N GLN A 212 24.98 1.92 -10.88
CA GLN A 212 24.91 1.93 -9.41
C GLN A 212 23.56 1.45 -8.88
N ASP A 213 22.53 1.55 -9.71
CA ASP A 213 21.17 1.14 -9.37
C ASP A 213 20.90 -0.35 -9.70
N HIS A 214 21.85 -1.02 -10.36
CA HIS A 214 21.75 -2.42 -10.74
C HIS A 214 21.72 -3.37 -9.53
N PHE A 215 20.96 -4.44 -9.69
CA PHE A 215 21.06 -5.60 -8.83
C PHE A 215 22.42 -6.29 -9.06
N LYS A 216 23.14 -6.58 -7.97
CA LYS A 216 24.40 -7.31 -7.98
C LYS A 216 24.22 -8.61 -7.21
N GLY A 217 24.26 -9.74 -7.92
CA GLY A 217 24.27 -11.07 -7.33
C GLY A 217 25.69 -11.62 -7.24
N THR A 218 25.85 -12.72 -6.51
CA THR A 218 27.10 -13.49 -6.42
C THR A 218 27.31 -14.46 -7.58
N GLY A 219 26.37 -14.55 -8.52
CA GLY A 219 26.45 -15.40 -9.71
C GLY A 219 26.70 -14.57 -10.97
N GLY A 220 27.97 -14.54 -11.41
CA GLY A 220 28.37 -14.02 -12.71
C GLY A 220 29.65 -14.74 -13.13
N ASP A 221 29.47 -15.88 -13.81
CA ASP A 221 30.20 -16.17 -15.05
C ASP A 221 29.38 -15.57 -16.20
#